data_AF-A0A2E2AZP2-F1
#
_entry.id   AF-A0A2E2AZP2-F1
#
_cell.length_a   1.000
_cell.length_b   1.000
_cell.length_c   1.000
_cell.angle_alpha   90.00
_cell.angle_beta   90.00
_cell.angle_gamma   90.00
#
_symmetry.space_group_name_H-M   'P 1'
#
loop_
_entity.id
_entity.type
_entity.pdbx_description
1 polymer ?
#
loop_
_entity_poly.entity_id
_entity_poly.type
_entity_poly.pdbx_seq_one_letter_code
_entity_poly.pdbx_strand_id
1 'polypeptide(L)'
;MEQILIRQQVGKPLNCASVVKETPQLYDAARKHFGSWETAILESGIDYDTVRIKHPPYTKKEIINYLRNCPKDSDEWRYLRSHPIRIALGVWRHFGTWEKALKAAGIKRKDHITTQKTTKKNKPIKRQIPYPLPTDATHAIMHRKNKNLSLRSRQVRIDNPVLHTAAIRHFGCWGKALTASGIDHESVGHRRKWSAQRVIDTIQKYDKQGIALNYGSIRRVDAGLIQAALKQLGSWNKALIVAGFDPEQTRVNRRPWTRNEIIDLIRKRYKAGLPYASYNVEPLSAEVASRKLFGSWKKAIRSAGVPNPSSEFPIWTKVKIVEQILSRLQANEPLYCYAVAHQHSQLYNAARRYFGNWDSALTEAGIDPQTIRKRHRPYTKSDITEYLRNCTLPENEFNSLRNHPESIVRAARKLYGTWANAIKAADVHKKAPK
;
A
#
# COMPACT_ATOMS: atom_id res chain seq x y z
N MET A 1 -18.10 -9.07 5.78
CA MET A 1 -18.68 -10.33 6.29
C MET A 1 -20.16 -10.41 5.94
N GLU A 2 -21.03 -9.52 6.41
CA GLU A 2 -22.48 -9.56 6.10
C GLU A 2 -22.82 -9.63 4.59
N GLN A 3 -22.19 -8.80 3.76
CA GLN A 3 -22.37 -8.83 2.30
C GLN A 3 -21.91 -10.14 1.63
N ILE A 4 -20.95 -10.85 2.22
CA ILE A 4 -20.48 -12.17 1.75
C ILE A 4 -21.54 -13.24 2.07
N LEU A 5 -22.11 -13.19 3.27
CA LEU A 5 -23.18 -14.09 3.72
C LEU A 5 -24.49 -13.87 2.94
N ILE A 6 -24.87 -12.62 2.68
CA ILE A 6 -26.02 -12.29 1.82
C ILE A 6 -25.81 -12.88 0.43
N ARG A 7 -24.61 -12.73 -0.14
CA ARG A 7 -24.27 -13.29 -1.46
C ARG A 7 -24.37 -14.83 -1.47
N GLN A 8 -23.99 -15.49 -0.37
CA GLN A 8 -24.14 -16.94 -0.17
C GLN A 8 -25.62 -17.36 -0.11
N GLN A 9 -26.44 -16.65 0.67
CA GLN A 9 -27.86 -16.94 0.85
C GLN A 9 -28.65 -16.79 -0.46
N VAL A 10 -28.27 -15.83 -1.30
CA VAL A 10 -28.86 -15.62 -2.64
C VAL A 10 -28.32 -16.63 -3.67
N GLY A 11 -27.46 -17.58 -3.26
CA GLY A 11 -26.92 -18.63 -4.14
C GLY A 11 -25.93 -18.12 -5.19
N LYS A 12 -25.40 -16.90 -5.03
CA LYS A 12 -24.43 -16.34 -5.97
C LYS A 12 -23.03 -16.90 -5.74
N PRO A 13 -22.25 -17.15 -6.81
CA PRO A 13 -20.91 -17.72 -6.67
C PRO A 13 -19.99 -16.78 -5.88
N LEU A 14 -19.31 -17.37 -4.88
CA LEU A 14 -18.36 -16.68 -3.98
C LEU A 14 -16.89 -16.80 -4.43
N ASN A 15 -16.63 -17.50 -5.55
CA ASN A 15 -15.29 -17.61 -6.08
C ASN A 15 -14.76 -16.24 -6.52
N CYS A 16 -13.44 -16.03 -6.37
CA CYS A 16 -12.80 -14.75 -6.65
C CYS A 16 -13.10 -14.21 -8.05
N ALA A 17 -13.14 -15.08 -9.07
CA ALA A 17 -13.36 -14.64 -10.46
C ALA A 17 -14.77 -14.09 -10.67
N SER A 18 -15.80 -14.75 -10.13
CA SER A 18 -17.18 -14.27 -10.19
C SER A 18 -17.38 -12.98 -9.40
N VAL A 19 -16.78 -12.87 -8.21
CA VAL A 19 -16.93 -11.68 -7.36
C VAL A 19 -16.25 -10.46 -7.97
N VAL A 20 -15.05 -10.61 -8.53
CA VAL A 20 -14.34 -9.54 -9.25
C VAL A 20 -15.16 -9.07 -10.46
N LYS A 21 -15.84 -9.98 -11.16
CA LYS A 21 -16.64 -9.65 -12.34
C LYS A 21 -17.96 -8.96 -12.00
N GLU A 22 -18.67 -9.42 -10.97
CA GLU A 22 -20.03 -8.95 -10.67
C GLU A 22 -20.08 -7.84 -9.62
N THR A 23 -19.20 -7.89 -8.62
CA THR A 23 -19.21 -6.98 -7.46
C THR A 23 -17.77 -6.62 -7.06
N PRO A 24 -17.01 -5.91 -7.91
CA PRO A 24 -15.61 -5.58 -7.66
C PRO A 24 -15.42 -4.77 -6.37
N GLN A 25 -16.38 -3.92 -5.99
CA GLN A 25 -16.32 -3.14 -4.75
C GLN A 25 -16.31 -4.03 -3.50
N LEU A 26 -17.02 -5.16 -3.54
CA LEU A 26 -17.02 -6.15 -2.45
C LEU A 26 -15.66 -6.83 -2.32
N TYR A 27 -15.04 -7.16 -3.45
CA TYR A 27 -13.69 -7.74 -3.49
C TYR A 27 -12.63 -6.78 -2.98
N ASP A 28 -12.68 -5.52 -3.39
CA ASP A 28 -11.73 -4.49 -2.94
C ASP A 28 -11.88 -4.17 -1.45
N ALA A 29 -13.12 -4.12 -0.95
CA ALA A 29 -13.39 -3.96 0.48
C ALA A 29 -12.84 -5.14 1.29
N ALA A 30 -13.03 -6.38 0.83
CA ALA A 30 -12.46 -7.56 1.47
C ALA A 30 -10.93 -7.51 1.53
N ARG A 31 -10.26 -7.11 0.43
CA ARG A 31 -8.81 -6.92 0.43
C ARG A 31 -8.34 -5.82 1.37
N LYS A 32 -9.06 -4.71 1.45
CA LYS A 32 -8.70 -3.56 2.29
C LYS A 32 -8.82 -3.87 3.79
N HIS A 33 -9.85 -4.62 4.18
CA HIS A 33 -10.15 -4.88 5.59
C HIS A 33 -9.55 -6.18 6.12
N PHE A 34 -9.41 -7.21 5.27
CA PHE A 34 -8.94 -8.54 5.68
C PHE A 34 -7.62 -8.95 5.01
N GLY A 35 -7.07 -8.12 4.12
CA GLY A 35 -5.83 -8.38 3.38
C GLY A 35 -6.00 -9.23 2.12
N SER A 36 -6.91 -10.21 2.12
CA SER A 36 -7.22 -11.03 0.95
C SER A 36 -8.71 -11.45 0.90
N TRP A 37 -9.17 -11.92 -0.26
CA TRP A 37 -10.50 -12.50 -0.39
C TRP A 37 -10.63 -13.83 0.36
N GLU A 38 -9.55 -14.61 0.41
CA GLU A 38 -9.48 -15.88 1.15
C GLU A 38 -9.69 -15.67 2.65
N THR A 39 -8.98 -14.72 3.26
CA THR A 39 -9.16 -14.41 4.68
C THR A 39 -10.55 -13.88 4.97
N ALA A 40 -11.10 -13.03 4.10
CA ALA A 40 -12.47 -12.54 4.26
C ALA A 40 -13.55 -13.63 4.23
N ILE A 41 -13.34 -14.70 3.44
CA ILE A 41 -14.26 -15.85 3.35
C ILE A 41 -14.14 -16.73 4.60
N LEU A 42 -12.91 -17.03 5.04
CA LEU A 42 -12.64 -17.80 6.26
C LEU A 42 -13.21 -17.13 7.51
N GLU A 43 -13.01 -15.82 7.65
CA GLU A 43 -13.56 -15.01 8.76
C GLU A 43 -15.09 -14.88 8.71
N SER A 44 -15.70 -15.12 7.54
CA SER A 44 -17.16 -15.19 7.42
C SER A 44 -17.72 -16.56 7.79
N GLY A 45 -16.89 -17.49 8.28
CA GLY A 45 -17.29 -18.84 8.69
C GLY A 45 -17.52 -19.81 7.53
N ILE A 46 -17.06 -19.46 6.32
CA ILE A 46 -17.20 -20.29 5.13
C ILE A 46 -15.84 -20.94 4.84
N ASP A 47 -15.84 -22.27 4.65
CA ASP A 47 -14.65 -22.96 4.19
C ASP A 47 -14.28 -22.50 2.78
N TYR A 48 -13.17 -21.77 2.67
CA TYR A 48 -12.69 -21.21 1.41
C TYR A 48 -12.44 -22.29 0.35
N ASP A 49 -12.08 -23.50 0.76
CA ASP A 49 -11.77 -24.60 -0.14
C ASP A 49 -13.00 -25.16 -0.87
N THR A 50 -14.20 -24.93 -0.32
CA THR A 50 -15.50 -25.23 -0.96
C THR A 50 -15.92 -24.16 -1.98
N VAL A 51 -15.39 -22.95 -1.81
CA VAL A 51 -15.76 -21.76 -2.61
C VAL A 51 -14.82 -21.54 -3.78
N ARG A 52 -13.53 -21.84 -3.63
CA ARG A 52 -12.54 -21.62 -4.65
C ARG A 52 -12.77 -22.58 -5.83
N ILE A 53 -12.76 -22.04 -7.05
CA ILE A 53 -12.74 -22.88 -8.25
C ILE A 53 -11.38 -23.62 -8.29
N LYS A 54 -11.41 -24.91 -7.95
CA LYS A 54 -10.30 -25.83 -8.16
C LYS A 54 -10.34 -26.25 -9.62
N HIS A 55 -9.46 -25.64 -10.40
CA HIS A 55 -9.17 -26.12 -11.74
C HIS A 55 -8.08 -27.18 -11.66
N PRO A 56 -8.41 -28.48 -11.79
CA PRO A 56 -7.37 -29.51 -11.78
C PRO A 56 -6.36 -29.24 -12.90
N PRO A 57 -5.08 -29.59 -12.67
CA PRO A 57 -4.08 -29.50 -13.72
C PRO A 57 -4.51 -30.37 -14.90
N TYR A 58 -4.36 -29.85 -16.12
CA TYR A 58 -4.74 -30.57 -17.33
C TYR A 58 -4.03 -31.91 -17.40
N THR A 59 -4.77 -32.99 -17.62
CA THR A 59 -4.18 -34.31 -17.82
C THR A 59 -3.49 -34.38 -19.19
N LYS A 60 -2.55 -35.33 -19.34
CA LYS A 60 -1.84 -35.56 -20.62
C LYS A 60 -2.81 -35.73 -21.81
N LYS A 61 -3.93 -36.42 -21.57
CA LYS A 61 -4.99 -36.67 -22.58
C LYS A 61 -5.76 -35.40 -22.93
N GLU A 62 -6.11 -34.58 -21.94
CA GLU A 62 -6.84 -33.33 -22.18
C GLU A 62 -6.00 -32.30 -22.96
N ILE A 63 -4.70 -32.23 -22.70
CA ILE A 63 -3.78 -31.36 -23.47
C ILE A 63 -3.74 -31.81 -24.93
N ILE A 64 -3.63 -33.13 -25.18
CA ILE A 64 -3.66 -33.67 -26.55
C ILE A 64 -4.97 -33.34 -27.25
N ASN A 65 -6.11 -33.50 -26.56
CA ASN A 65 -7.42 -33.21 -27.13
C ASN A 65 -7.59 -31.71 -27.43
N TYR A 66 -7.14 -30.85 -26.53
CA TYR A 66 -7.12 -29.41 -26.71
C TYR A 66 -6.30 -29.00 -27.94
N LEU A 67 -5.11 -29.58 -28.13
CA LEU A 67 -4.26 -29.29 -29.28
C LEU A 67 -4.85 -29.76 -30.62
N ARG A 68 -5.58 -30.88 -30.62
CA ARG A 68 -6.28 -31.37 -31.82
C ARG A 68 -7.44 -30.47 -32.25
N ASN A 69 -8.17 -29.95 -31.26
CA ASN A 69 -9.39 -29.17 -31.47
C ASN A 69 -9.15 -27.65 -31.44
N CYS A 70 -7.88 -27.20 -31.34
CA CYS A 70 -7.55 -25.78 -31.32
C CYS A 70 -7.88 -25.15 -32.69
N PRO A 71 -8.59 -24.00 -32.73
CA PRO A 71 -8.84 -23.26 -33.97
C PRO A 71 -7.52 -22.90 -34.65
N LYS A 72 -7.42 -23.12 -35.97
CA LYS A 72 -6.20 -22.91 -36.75
C LYS A 72 -6.30 -21.71 -37.67
N ASP A 73 -7.14 -20.76 -37.28
CA ASP A 73 -7.59 -19.64 -38.13
C ASP A 73 -6.49 -18.59 -38.33
N SER A 74 -5.50 -18.54 -37.43
CA SER A 74 -4.34 -17.65 -37.48
C SER A 74 -3.06 -18.42 -37.22
N ASP A 75 -1.98 -18.08 -37.92
CA ASP A 75 -0.62 -18.63 -37.72
C ASP A 75 -0.11 -18.49 -36.27
N GLU A 76 -0.78 -17.68 -35.45
CA GLU A 76 -0.52 -17.55 -34.01
C GLU A 76 -0.76 -18.85 -33.22
N TRP A 77 -1.64 -19.76 -33.67
CA TRP A 77 -1.89 -21.06 -33.02
C TRP A 77 -0.63 -21.93 -32.93
N ARG A 78 0.38 -21.66 -33.77
CA ARG A 78 1.65 -22.39 -33.79
C ARG A 78 2.52 -22.11 -32.57
N TYR A 79 2.27 -20.99 -31.87
CA TYR A 79 3.12 -20.52 -30.77
C TYR A 79 2.49 -20.81 -29.40
N LEU A 80 3.28 -21.41 -28.49
CA LEU A 80 2.84 -21.72 -27.12
C LEU A 80 2.27 -20.50 -26.37
N ARG A 81 2.83 -19.30 -26.61
CA ARG A 81 2.41 -18.04 -25.97
C ARG A 81 0.98 -17.61 -26.28
N SER A 82 0.43 -18.11 -27.39
CA SER A 82 -0.90 -17.75 -27.87
C SER A 82 -2.00 -18.62 -27.25
N HIS A 83 -1.65 -19.56 -26.36
CA HIS A 83 -2.61 -20.46 -25.69
C HIS A 83 -2.80 -20.07 -24.22
N PRO A 84 -3.92 -20.46 -23.60
CA PRO A 84 -4.17 -20.25 -22.18
C PRO A 84 -3.01 -20.76 -21.32
N ILE A 85 -2.61 -19.97 -20.33
CA ILE A 85 -1.42 -20.25 -19.50
C ILE A 85 -1.46 -21.63 -18.82
N ARG A 86 -2.66 -22.14 -18.50
CA ARG A 86 -2.85 -23.48 -17.92
C ARG A 86 -2.46 -24.61 -18.88
N ILE A 87 -2.72 -24.44 -20.17
CA ILE A 87 -2.26 -25.37 -21.22
C ILE A 87 -0.74 -25.30 -21.31
N ALA A 88 -0.18 -24.09 -21.33
CA ALA A 88 1.28 -23.92 -21.38
C ALA A 88 1.97 -24.61 -20.20
N LEU A 89 1.50 -24.40 -18.98
CA LEU A 89 2.01 -25.08 -17.77
C LEU A 89 1.84 -26.60 -17.83
N GLY A 90 0.71 -27.08 -18.35
CA GLY A 90 0.46 -28.51 -18.57
C GLY A 90 1.43 -29.13 -19.57
N VAL A 91 1.73 -28.43 -20.67
CA VAL A 91 2.71 -28.86 -21.70
C VAL A 91 4.10 -29.00 -21.07
N TRP A 92 4.53 -28.00 -20.30
CA TRP A 92 5.82 -28.06 -19.59
C TRP A 92 5.87 -29.25 -18.61
N ARG A 93 4.80 -29.48 -17.84
CA ARG A 93 4.75 -30.55 -16.82
C ARG A 93 4.73 -31.96 -17.41
N HIS A 94 3.96 -32.19 -18.48
CA HIS A 94 3.73 -33.56 -19.00
C HIS A 94 4.55 -33.91 -20.24
N PHE A 95 4.99 -32.93 -21.01
CA PHE A 95 5.69 -33.15 -22.28
C PHE A 95 7.08 -32.49 -22.32
N GLY A 96 7.35 -31.54 -21.41
CA GLY A 96 8.61 -30.81 -21.29
C GLY A 96 8.82 -29.75 -22.37
N THR A 97 8.45 -30.03 -23.63
CA THR A 97 8.52 -29.07 -24.73
C THR A 97 7.22 -29.03 -25.53
N TRP A 98 6.95 -27.87 -26.13
CA TRP A 98 5.80 -27.65 -27.01
C TRP A 98 5.78 -28.64 -28.20
N GLU A 99 6.94 -28.86 -28.82
CA GLU A 99 7.11 -29.81 -29.93
C GLU A 99 6.72 -31.25 -29.55
N LYS A 100 7.07 -31.69 -28.33
CA LYS A 100 6.70 -33.03 -27.84
C LYS A 100 5.19 -33.15 -27.61
N ALA A 101 4.53 -32.09 -27.16
CA ALA A 101 3.08 -32.07 -26.99
C ALA A 101 2.35 -32.10 -28.35
N LEU A 102 2.82 -31.33 -29.33
CA LEU A 102 2.26 -31.33 -30.69
C LEU A 102 2.47 -32.68 -31.39
N LYS A 103 3.65 -33.30 -31.24
CA LYS A 103 3.91 -34.65 -31.75
C LYS A 103 2.99 -35.68 -31.11
N ALA A 104 2.78 -35.60 -29.79
CA ALA A 104 1.83 -36.47 -29.09
C ALA A 104 0.36 -36.23 -29.52
N ALA A 105 0.05 -35.02 -29.97
CA ALA A 105 -1.25 -34.69 -30.54
C ALA A 105 -1.43 -35.14 -32.01
N GLY A 106 -0.36 -35.58 -32.69
CA GLY A 106 -0.39 -36.02 -34.08
C GLY A 106 -0.19 -34.90 -35.10
N ILE A 107 0.27 -33.72 -34.67
CA ILE A 107 0.47 -32.54 -35.52
C ILE A 107 1.85 -32.63 -36.19
N LYS A 108 1.91 -32.51 -37.52
CA LYS A 108 3.15 -32.72 -38.30
C LYS A 108 4.08 -31.50 -38.22
N ARG A 109 5.37 -31.73 -38.44
CA ARG A 109 6.45 -30.73 -38.33
C ARG A 109 6.35 -29.57 -39.34
N LYS A 110 5.67 -29.78 -40.48
CA LYS A 110 5.41 -28.72 -41.47
C LYS A 110 4.31 -27.75 -41.01
N ASP A 111 3.50 -28.14 -40.03
CA ASP A 111 2.32 -27.37 -39.59
C ASP A 111 2.67 -26.33 -38.50
N HIS A 112 3.88 -26.36 -37.94
CA HIS A 112 4.32 -25.40 -36.92
C HIS A 112 5.82 -25.10 -37.05
N ILE A 113 6.19 -23.81 -37.05
CA ILE A 113 7.59 -23.40 -37.16
C ILE A 113 8.32 -23.72 -35.85
N THR A 114 9.27 -24.65 -35.91
CA THR A 114 10.16 -24.95 -34.78
C THR A 114 11.08 -23.74 -34.55
N THR A 115 11.06 -23.14 -33.36
CA THR A 115 12.18 -22.28 -32.90
C THR A 115 13.44 -23.13 -32.96
N GLN A 116 14.35 -22.77 -33.89
CA GLN A 116 15.56 -23.51 -34.21
C GLN A 116 16.33 -23.92 -32.96
N LYS A 117 16.31 -25.22 -32.64
CA LYS A 117 17.43 -25.87 -31.95
C LYS A 117 18.50 -26.15 -32.98
N THR A 118 19.63 -25.51 -32.79
CA THR A 118 20.91 -25.76 -33.45
C THR A 118 21.30 -27.23 -33.30
N THR A 119 21.17 -28.01 -34.36
CA THR A 119 21.88 -29.28 -34.52
C THR A 119 23.07 -29.03 -35.44
N LYS A 120 24.27 -29.27 -34.90
CA LYS A 120 25.54 -29.36 -35.62
C LYS A 120 25.37 -30.20 -36.90
N LYS A 121 26.14 -29.85 -37.95
CA LYS A 121 26.17 -30.44 -39.31
C LYS A 121 25.24 -29.78 -40.34
N ASN A 122 25.51 -28.52 -40.63
CA ASN A 122 25.73 -28.03 -42.00
C ASN A 122 26.38 -26.66 -41.87
N LYS A 123 27.56 -26.46 -42.49
CA LYS A 123 28.24 -25.15 -42.51
C LYS A 123 27.26 -24.13 -43.10
N PRO A 124 26.87 -23.07 -42.38
CA PRO A 124 25.96 -22.10 -42.94
C PRO A 124 26.72 -21.24 -43.95
N ILE A 125 26.20 -21.18 -45.17
CA ILE A 125 26.54 -20.14 -46.14
C ILE A 125 26.33 -18.80 -45.42
N LYS A 126 27.41 -18.02 -45.26
CA LYS A 126 27.43 -16.72 -44.59
C LYS A 126 26.48 -15.78 -45.34
N ARG A 127 25.24 -15.62 -44.86
CA ARG A 127 24.47 -14.41 -45.16
C ARG A 127 25.12 -13.27 -44.38
N GLN A 128 25.98 -12.51 -45.05
CA GLN A 128 26.51 -11.23 -44.56
C GLN A 128 25.34 -10.26 -44.39
N ILE A 129 24.74 -10.29 -43.21
CA ILE A 129 24.02 -9.12 -42.70
C ILE A 129 25.13 -8.12 -42.36
N PRO A 130 25.13 -6.90 -42.90
CA PRO A 130 26.18 -5.93 -42.67
C PRO A 130 26.09 -5.42 -41.24
N TYR A 131 26.69 -6.18 -40.31
CA TYR A 131 27.00 -5.67 -39.00
C TYR A 131 28.25 -4.81 -39.09
N PRO A 132 28.35 -3.73 -38.28
CA PRO A 132 29.57 -2.96 -38.17
C PRO A 132 30.74 -3.91 -37.89
N LEU A 133 31.88 -3.69 -38.54
CA LEU A 133 33.09 -4.48 -38.34
C LEU A 133 33.45 -4.56 -36.83
N PRO A 134 34.24 -5.54 -36.40
CA PRO A 134 34.72 -5.59 -35.00
C PRO A 134 35.31 -4.25 -34.52
N THR A 135 36.00 -3.53 -35.42
CA THR A 135 36.52 -2.18 -35.20
C THR A 135 35.42 -1.14 -35.01
N ASP A 136 34.34 -1.20 -35.78
CA ASP A 136 33.23 -0.27 -35.65
C ASP A 136 32.48 -0.48 -34.32
N ALA A 137 32.40 -1.73 -33.84
CA ALA A 137 31.81 -2.05 -32.55
C ALA A 137 32.65 -1.51 -31.38
N THR A 138 33.99 -1.60 -31.44
CA THR A 138 34.87 -1.01 -30.41
C THR A 138 34.86 0.52 -30.46
N HIS A 139 34.84 1.11 -31.67
CA HIS A 139 34.70 2.56 -31.87
C HIS A 139 33.36 3.07 -31.33
N ALA A 140 32.25 2.36 -31.57
CA ALA A 140 30.94 2.72 -31.06
C ALA A 140 30.84 2.59 -29.54
N ILE A 141 31.51 1.60 -28.94
CA ILE A 141 31.65 1.47 -27.47
C ILE A 141 32.44 2.65 -26.91
N MET A 142 33.57 3.01 -27.53
CA MET A 142 34.40 4.16 -27.13
C MET A 142 33.67 5.49 -27.30
N HIS A 143 32.93 5.66 -28.39
CA HIS A 143 32.09 6.84 -28.61
C HIS A 143 30.97 6.95 -27.56
N ARG A 144 30.33 5.84 -27.15
CA ARG A 144 29.40 5.84 -26.00
C ARG A 144 30.08 6.26 -24.70
N LYS A 145 31.31 5.78 -24.46
CA LYS A 145 32.12 6.15 -23.29
C LYS A 145 32.41 7.65 -23.28
N ASN A 146 32.86 8.21 -24.40
CA ASN A 146 33.18 9.63 -24.53
C ASN A 146 31.95 10.53 -24.37
N LYS A 147 30.77 10.04 -24.76
CA LYS A 147 29.48 10.72 -24.52
C LYS A 147 28.91 10.49 -23.12
N ASN A 148 29.66 9.87 -22.20
CA ASN A 148 29.22 9.50 -20.85
C ASN A 148 27.90 8.69 -20.82
N LEU A 149 27.62 7.93 -21.88
CA LEU A 149 26.44 7.07 -21.96
C LEU A 149 26.70 5.75 -21.23
N SER A 150 25.64 5.18 -20.65
CA SER A 150 25.74 3.93 -19.90
C SER A 150 26.33 2.81 -20.76
N LEU A 151 27.40 2.20 -20.25
CA LEU A 151 28.08 1.02 -20.81
C LEU A 151 27.54 -0.29 -20.22
N ARG A 152 26.51 -0.24 -19.37
CA ARG A 152 25.88 -1.44 -18.82
C ARG A 152 25.23 -2.23 -19.95
N SER A 153 25.58 -3.51 -20.07
CA SER A 153 25.05 -4.42 -21.11
C SER A 153 23.53 -4.35 -21.28
N ARG A 154 22.77 -4.30 -20.17
CA ARG A 154 21.31 -4.19 -20.21
C ARG A 154 20.83 -2.88 -20.82
N GLN A 155 21.47 -1.77 -20.47
CA GLN A 155 21.10 -0.43 -20.95
C GLN A 155 21.50 -0.27 -22.41
N VAL A 156 22.70 -0.73 -22.81
CA VAL A 156 23.13 -0.69 -24.21
C VAL A 156 22.25 -1.56 -25.09
N ARG A 157 21.74 -2.69 -24.59
CA ARG A 157 20.77 -3.51 -25.32
C ARG A 157 19.44 -2.79 -25.58
N ILE A 158 19.04 -1.87 -24.70
CA ILE A 158 17.81 -1.08 -24.86
C ILE A 158 18.11 0.10 -25.80
N ASP A 159 19.17 0.86 -25.54
CA ASP A 159 19.47 2.10 -26.24
C ASP A 159 20.04 1.88 -27.65
N ASN A 160 20.82 0.81 -27.85
CA ASN A 160 21.44 0.48 -29.12
C ASN A 160 21.57 -1.05 -29.29
N PRO A 161 20.45 -1.72 -29.67
CA PRO A 161 20.41 -3.16 -29.84
C PRO A 161 21.34 -3.67 -30.96
N VAL A 162 21.61 -2.85 -31.98
CA VAL A 162 22.51 -3.20 -33.09
C VAL A 162 23.96 -3.29 -32.60
N LEU A 163 24.41 -2.29 -31.83
CA LEU A 163 25.73 -2.32 -31.19
C LEU A 163 25.85 -3.49 -30.21
N HIS A 164 24.82 -3.70 -29.38
CA HIS A 164 24.81 -4.81 -28.42
C HIS A 164 24.94 -6.16 -29.14
N THR A 165 24.14 -6.40 -30.17
CA THR A 165 24.18 -7.65 -30.94
C THR A 165 25.47 -7.84 -31.73
N ALA A 166 26.03 -6.77 -32.32
CA ALA A 166 27.34 -6.80 -32.97
C ALA A 166 28.46 -7.15 -31.98
N ALA A 167 28.48 -6.51 -30.80
CA ALA A 167 29.45 -6.79 -29.75
C ALA A 167 29.37 -8.23 -29.23
N ILE A 168 28.17 -8.78 -29.03
CA ILE A 168 27.98 -10.18 -28.65
C ILE A 168 28.44 -11.13 -29.77
N ARG A 169 28.16 -10.82 -31.04
CA ARG A 169 28.55 -11.67 -32.17
C ARG A 169 30.06 -11.71 -32.40
N HIS A 170 30.74 -10.57 -32.34
CA HIS A 170 32.17 -10.48 -32.64
C HIS A 170 33.06 -10.90 -31.46
N PHE A 171 32.65 -10.58 -30.22
CA PHE A 171 33.48 -10.81 -29.03
C PHE A 171 32.92 -11.90 -28.10
N GLY A 172 31.78 -12.50 -28.45
CA GLY A 172 31.11 -13.57 -27.70
C GLY A 172 30.31 -13.09 -26.48
N CYS A 173 30.77 -12.06 -25.77
CA CYS A 173 30.02 -11.42 -24.70
C CYS A 173 30.37 -9.93 -24.56
N TRP A 174 29.47 -9.16 -23.94
CA TRP A 174 29.63 -7.71 -23.79
C TRP A 174 30.89 -7.34 -23.00
N GLY A 175 31.24 -8.14 -21.99
CA GLY A 175 32.46 -7.95 -21.21
C GLY A 175 33.73 -8.04 -22.07
N LYS A 176 33.80 -9.03 -22.97
CA LYS A 176 34.92 -9.18 -23.90
C LYS A 176 35.00 -8.04 -24.93
N ALA A 177 33.85 -7.52 -25.35
CA ALA A 177 33.80 -6.35 -26.23
C ALA A 177 34.31 -5.08 -25.52
N LEU A 178 33.97 -4.91 -24.24
CA LEU A 178 34.53 -3.82 -23.41
C LEU A 178 36.04 -3.96 -23.25
N THR A 179 36.55 -5.15 -22.91
CA THR A 179 37.99 -5.37 -22.77
C THR A 179 38.74 -5.16 -24.09
N ALA A 180 38.16 -5.60 -25.22
CA ALA A 180 38.71 -5.34 -26.55
C ALA A 180 38.67 -3.87 -26.95
N SER A 181 37.79 -3.07 -26.33
CA SER A 181 37.75 -1.61 -26.45
C SER A 181 38.67 -0.89 -25.46
N GLY A 182 39.52 -1.62 -24.72
CA GLY A 182 40.39 -1.05 -23.68
C GLY A 182 39.63 -0.59 -22.43
N ILE A 183 38.40 -1.07 -22.22
CA ILE A 183 37.58 -0.75 -21.05
C ILE A 183 37.58 -1.96 -20.12
N ASP A 184 38.05 -1.77 -18.88
CA ASP A 184 37.94 -2.80 -17.87
C ASP A 184 36.46 -3.09 -17.57
N HIS A 185 36.01 -4.28 -17.94
CA HIS A 185 34.64 -4.72 -17.74
C HIS A 185 34.25 -4.84 -16.26
N GLU A 186 35.21 -5.01 -15.34
CA GLU A 186 34.94 -5.10 -13.90
C GLU A 186 34.49 -3.76 -13.33
N SER A 187 35.03 -2.65 -13.85
CA SER A 187 34.55 -1.29 -13.56
C SER A 187 33.10 -1.04 -14.00
N VAL A 188 32.60 -1.78 -15.00
CA VAL A 188 31.28 -1.59 -15.62
C VAL A 188 30.20 -2.56 -15.07
N GLY A 189 30.58 -3.72 -14.53
CA GLY A 189 29.68 -4.77 -14.04
C GLY A 189 29.42 -4.75 -12.52
N HIS A 190 28.18 -4.47 -12.08
CA HIS A 190 27.80 -4.41 -10.65
C HIS A 190 27.69 -5.74 -9.89
N ARG A 191 28.54 -6.73 -10.15
CA ARG A 191 28.69 -7.86 -9.21
C ARG A 191 30.09 -7.85 -8.64
N ARG A 192 30.26 -7.07 -7.57
CA ARG A 192 31.45 -7.15 -6.72
C ARG A 192 31.57 -8.58 -6.22
N LYS A 193 32.66 -9.27 -6.57
CA LYS A 193 33.01 -10.56 -5.99
C LYS A 193 33.57 -10.30 -4.60
N TRP A 194 32.90 -10.81 -3.58
CA TRP A 194 33.28 -10.63 -2.18
C TRP A 194 34.06 -11.84 -1.67
N SER A 195 35.32 -11.64 -1.29
CA SER A 195 36.09 -12.54 -0.42
C SER A 195 36.13 -11.97 1.00
N ALA A 196 36.50 -12.79 1.99
CA ALA A 196 36.72 -12.33 3.36
C ALA A 196 37.74 -11.17 3.41
N GLN A 197 38.87 -11.32 2.70
CA GLN A 197 39.89 -10.26 2.63
C GLN A 197 39.35 -8.97 2.02
N ARG A 198 38.59 -9.06 0.92
CA ARG A 198 38.02 -7.87 0.28
C ARG A 198 37.01 -7.14 1.19
N VAL A 199 36.29 -7.87 2.04
CA VAL A 199 35.42 -7.26 3.07
C VAL A 199 36.27 -6.48 4.07
N ILE A 200 37.38 -7.04 4.54
CA ILE A 200 38.31 -6.36 5.46
C ILE A 200 38.89 -5.10 4.83
N ASP A 201 39.43 -5.22 3.61
CA ASP A 201 40.06 -4.10 2.89
C ASP A 201 39.05 -2.96 2.64
N THR A 202 37.79 -3.30 2.36
CA THR A 202 36.74 -2.30 2.13
C THR A 202 36.26 -1.63 3.42
N ILE A 203 36.23 -2.35 4.56
CA ILE A 203 35.99 -1.74 5.88
C ILE A 203 37.10 -0.74 6.20
N GLN A 204 38.36 -1.13 6.07
CA GLN A 204 39.51 -0.25 6.31
C GLN A 204 39.54 0.95 5.35
N LYS A 205 39.15 0.75 4.10
CA LYS A 205 39.00 1.84 3.14
C LYS A 205 37.95 2.86 3.59
N TYR A 206 36.81 2.41 4.08
CA TYR A 206 35.74 3.32 4.54
C TYR A 206 36.14 4.08 5.80
N ASP A 207 36.91 3.47 6.69
CA ASP A 207 37.49 4.14 7.85
C ASP A 207 38.44 5.28 7.45
N LYS A 208 39.37 5.00 6.52
CA LYS A 208 40.29 6.01 5.96
C LYS A 208 39.57 7.17 5.26
N GLN A 209 38.34 6.94 4.79
CA GLN A 209 37.49 7.96 4.18
C GLN A 209 36.66 8.75 5.23
N GLY A 210 36.84 8.47 6.51
CA GLY A 210 36.09 9.10 7.60
C GLY A 210 34.62 8.67 7.69
N ILE A 211 34.24 7.58 7.02
CA ILE A 211 32.86 7.09 7.04
C ILE A 211 32.67 6.26 8.30
N ALA A 212 31.72 6.68 9.15
CA ALA A 212 31.41 5.96 10.39
C ALA A 212 31.07 4.48 10.12
N LEU A 213 31.84 3.57 10.74
CA LEU A 213 31.75 2.11 10.53
C LEU A 213 30.56 1.43 11.22
N ASN A 214 29.65 2.21 11.83
CA ASN A 214 28.44 1.64 12.43
C ASN A 214 27.55 1.02 11.33
N TYR A 215 26.84 -0.05 11.70
CA TYR A 215 25.99 -0.81 10.78
C TYR A 215 25.01 0.06 9.98
N GLY A 216 24.41 1.07 10.61
CA GLY A 216 23.43 1.95 9.97
C GLY A 216 24.06 2.89 8.95
N SER A 217 25.24 3.44 9.24
CA SER A 217 26.00 4.28 8.32
C SER A 217 26.50 3.47 7.13
N ILE A 218 27.14 2.31 7.35
CA ILE A 218 27.62 1.47 6.25
C ILE A 218 26.47 0.90 5.43
N ARG A 219 25.33 0.53 6.03
CA ARG A 219 24.17 0.06 5.24
C ARG A 219 23.62 1.12 4.29
N ARG A 220 23.70 2.41 4.65
CA ARG A 220 23.26 3.52 3.78
C ARG A 220 24.24 3.78 2.64
N VAL A 221 25.54 3.62 2.89
CA VAL A 221 26.60 3.84 1.90
C VAL A 221 26.78 2.62 0.99
N ASP A 222 26.83 1.43 1.57
CA ASP A 222 27.09 0.16 0.89
C ASP A 222 26.40 -1.03 1.59
N ALA A 223 25.11 -1.21 1.26
CA ALA A 223 24.35 -2.38 1.70
C ALA A 223 24.95 -3.72 1.20
N GLY A 224 25.70 -3.70 0.09
CA GLY A 224 26.33 -4.89 -0.47
C GLY A 224 27.48 -5.41 0.40
N LEU A 225 28.27 -4.50 0.99
CA LEU A 225 29.32 -4.83 1.94
C LEU A 225 28.75 -5.49 3.21
N ILE A 226 27.63 -5.00 3.74
CA ILE A 226 26.97 -5.63 4.90
C ILE A 226 26.61 -7.10 4.59
N GLN A 227 25.97 -7.35 3.45
CA GLN A 227 25.59 -8.71 3.06
C GLN A 227 26.82 -9.61 2.84
N ALA A 228 27.89 -9.04 2.28
CA ALA A 228 29.16 -9.74 2.13
C ALA A 228 29.78 -10.12 3.48
N ALA A 229 29.81 -9.19 4.44
CA ALA A 229 30.31 -9.42 5.78
C ALA A 229 29.51 -10.50 6.52
N LEU A 230 28.17 -10.48 6.42
CA LEU A 230 27.32 -11.54 6.97
C LEU A 230 27.62 -12.91 6.34
N LYS A 231 27.79 -12.95 5.01
CA LYS A 231 28.03 -14.22 4.29
C LYS A 231 29.43 -14.79 4.50
N GLN A 232 30.47 -13.96 4.50
CA GLN A 232 31.86 -14.39 4.55
C GLN A 232 32.41 -14.50 5.98
N LEU A 233 31.95 -13.64 6.88
CA LEU A 233 32.49 -13.51 8.25
C LEU A 233 31.41 -13.72 9.33
N GLY A 234 30.18 -14.06 8.93
CA GLY A 234 29.07 -14.44 9.81
C GLY A 234 28.32 -13.28 10.46
N SER A 235 29.01 -12.21 10.87
CA SER A 235 28.37 -11.01 11.43
C SER A 235 29.15 -9.74 11.12
N TRP A 236 28.48 -8.58 11.16
CA TRP A 236 29.15 -7.29 11.02
C TRP A 236 30.18 -7.04 12.14
N ASN A 237 29.85 -7.41 13.38
CA ASN A 237 30.76 -7.27 14.51
C ASN A 237 32.02 -8.12 14.34
N LYS A 238 31.88 -9.38 13.89
CA LYS A 238 33.04 -10.23 13.57
C LYS A 238 33.87 -9.62 12.44
N ALA A 239 33.22 -9.06 11.42
CA ALA A 239 33.93 -8.41 10.32
C ALA A 239 34.73 -7.18 10.79
N LEU A 240 34.19 -6.39 11.72
CA LEU A 240 34.91 -5.28 12.34
C LEU A 240 36.11 -5.77 13.16
N ILE A 241 35.93 -6.79 14.00
CA ILE A 241 37.02 -7.37 14.82
C ILE A 241 38.16 -7.86 13.92
N VAL A 242 37.84 -8.64 12.89
CA VAL A 242 38.84 -9.17 11.95
C VAL A 242 39.50 -8.04 11.13
N ALA A 243 38.78 -6.95 10.89
CA ALA A 243 39.33 -5.76 10.24
C ALA A 243 40.15 -4.85 11.17
N GLY A 244 40.26 -5.18 12.46
CA GLY A 244 41.05 -4.44 13.46
C GLY A 244 40.28 -3.36 14.22
N PHE A 245 38.95 -3.38 14.18
CA PHE A 245 38.09 -2.38 14.81
C PHE A 245 37.30 -2.96 15.98
N ASP A 246 37.16 -2.19 17.06
CA ASP A 246 36.30 -2.52 18.19
C ASP A 246 34.81 -2.24 17.85
N PRO A 247 33.94 -3.27 17.82
CA PRO A 247 32.51 -3.09 17.59
C PRO A 247 31.81 -2.20 18.61
N GLU A 248 32.34 -2.05 19.83
CA GLU A 248 31.73 -1.21 20.86
C GLU A 248 32.02 0.27 20.62
N GLN A 249 33.24 0.62 20.20
CA GLN A 249 33.62 2.00 19.88
C GLN A 249 32.95 2.51 18.61
N THR A 250 32.70 1.62 17.65
CA THR A 250 32.02 1.96 16.39
C THR A 250 30.50 2.12 16.53
N ARG A 251 29.90 1.75 17.68
CA ARG A 251 28.47 2.01 17.95
C ARG A 251 28.26 3.47 18.28
N VAL A 252 28.03 4.28 17.24
CA VAL A 252 27.55 5.65 17.41
C VAL A 252 26.22 5.62 18.18
N ASN A 253 26.25 6.09 19.44
CA ASN A 253 25.12 6.46 20.28
C ASN A 253 24.09 5.37 20.65
N ARG A 254 24.53 4.22 21.17
CA ARG A 254 23.64 3.38 22.01
C ARG A 254 24.39 2.75 23.18
N ARG A 255 24.83 3.56 24.15
CA ARG A 255 24.91 3.02 25.51
C ARG A 255 23.46 2.63 25.93
N PRO A 256 23.22 1.40 26.38
CA PRO A 256 21.90 1.02 26.87
C PRO A 256 21.57 1.87 28.09
N TRP A 257 20.37 2.44 28.12
CA TRP A 257 19.87 3.16 29.29
C TRP A 257 19.92 2.28 30.53
N THR A 258 20.31 2.87 31.65
CA THR A 258 20.18 2.26 32.98
C THR A 258 18.88 2.70 33.65
N ARG A 259 18.46 2.00 34.73
CA ARG A 259 17.31 2.43 35.54
C ARG A 259 17.50 3.84 36.09
N ASN A 260 18.69 4.15 36.60
CA ASN A 260 18.97 5.42 37.25
C ASN A 260 18.95 6.58 36.24
N GLU A 261 19.55 6.40 35.06
CA GLU A 261 19.53 7.43 34.01
C GLU A 261 18.12 7.77 33.54
N ILE A 262 17.21 6.79 33.47
CA ILE A 262 15.80 7.04 33.14
C ILE A 262 15.09 7.81 34.25
N ILE A 263 15.34 7.46 35.51
CA ILE A 263 14.79 8.17 36.67
C ILE A 263 15.28 9.62 36.68
N ASP A 264 16.57 9.84 36.48
CA ASP A 264 17.19 11.16 36.46
C ASP A 264 16.70 11.99 35.28
N LEU A 265 16.54 11.38 34.10
CA LEU A 265 15.93 12.03 32.93
C LEU A 265 14.52 12.53 33.25
N ILE A 266 13.67 11.67 33.83
CA ILE A 266 12.29 12.01 34.18
C ILE A 266 12.27 13.16 35.21
N ARG A 267 13.09 13.07 36.27
CA ARG A 267 13.19 14.12 37.31
C ARG A 267 13.70 15.44 36.74
N LYS A 268 14.73 15.41 35.88
CA LYS A 268 15.29 16.60 35.25
C LYS A 268 14.26 17.31 34.38
N ARG A 269 13.49 16.56 33.58
CA ARG A 269 12.42 17.13 32.75
C ARG A 269 11.29 17.71 33.59
N TYR A 270 10.88 17.01 34.65
CA TYR A 270 9.87 17.51 35.60
C TYR A 270 10.32 18.83 36.25
N LYS A 271 11.54 18.90 36.78
CA LYS A 271 12.10 20.13 37.38
C LYS A 271 12.19 21.29 36.38
N ALA A 272 12.46 20.99 35.11
CA ALA A 272 12.55 21.99 34.04
C ALA A 272 11.18 22.40 33.45
N GLY A 273 10.07 21.85 33.95
CA GLY A 273 8.73 22.09 33.38
C GLY A 273 8.55 21.54 31.96
N LEU A 274 9.44 20.66 31.50
CA LEU A 274 9.40 20.08 30.17
C LEU A 274 8.44 18.88 30.13
N PRO A 275 7.77 18.63 28.99
CA PRO A 275 6.92 17.45 28.84
C PRO A 275 7.67 16.15 29.15
N TYR A 276 7.13 15.32 30.04
CA TYR A 276 7.74 14.05 30.49
C TYR A 276 6.77 12.85 30.37
N ALA A 277 5.66 13.03 29.65
CA ALA A 277 4.73 11.96 29.26
C ALA A 277 5.34 11.06 28.17
N SER A 278 4.93 9.80 28.10
CA SER A 278 5.54 8.79 27.21
C SER A 278 5.57 9.19 25.74
N TYR A 279 4.61 9.99 25.27
CA TYR A 279 4.52 10.42 23.87
C TYR A 279 5.34 11.68 23.56
N ASN A 280 5.85 12.38 24.58
CA ASN A 280 6.56 13.67 24.44
C ASN A 280 7.98 13.64 25.05
N VAL A 281 8.50 12.46 25.40
CA VAL A 281 9.85 12.35 25.96
C VAL A 281 10.87 12.14 24.86
N GLU A 282 11.80 13.08 24.78
CA GLU A 282 13.02 12.92 23.99
C GLU A 282 14.21 12.56 24.91
N PRO A 283 15.07 11.61 24.49
CA PRO A 283 14.98 10.82 23.26
C PRO A 283 14.02 9.62 23.37
N LEU A 284 13.40 9.21 22.25
CA LEU A 284 12.48 8.06 22.16
C LEU A 284 13.11 6.74 22.66
N SER A 285 14.44 6.64 22.61
CA SER A 285 15.19 5.48 23.11
C SER A 285 14.99 5.27 24.63
N ALA A 286 14.78 6.33 25.41
CA ALA A 286 14.52 6.24 26.84
C ALA A 286 13.16 5.57 27.13
N GLU A 287 12.14 5.86 26.31
CA GLU A 287 10.80 5.29 26.45
C GLU A 287 10.81 3.79 26.15
N VAL A 288 11.45 3.41 25.05
CA VAL A 288 11.64 2.00 24.66
C VAL A 288 12.42 1.24 25.73
N ALA A 289 13.49 1.83 26.27
CA ALA A 289 14.27 1.22 27.33
C ALA A 289 13.50 1.09 28.64
N SER A 290 12.62 2.04 28.96
CA SER A 290 11.79 2.00 30.16
C SER A 290 10.81 0.84 30.15
N ARG A 291 10.26 0.47 28.99
CA ARG A 291 9.43 -0.73 28.86
C ARG A 291 10.20 -1.99 29.27
N LYS A 292 11.50 -2.08 28.93
CA LYS A 292 12.34 -3.22 29.30
C LYS A 292 12.75 -3.20 30.77
N LEU A 293 13.14 -2.04 31.30
CA LEU A 293 13.75 -1.92 32.64
C LEU A 293 12.73 -1.81 33.79
N PHE A 294 11.57 -1.22 33.52
CA PHE A 294 10.51 -0.97 34.50
C PHE A 294 9.19 -1.66 34.15
N GLY A 295 9.08 -2.28 32.96
CA GLY A 295 7.84 -2.85 32.43
C GLY A 295 6.93 -1.83 31.75
N SER A 296 6.92 -0.57 32.19
CA SER A 296 6.20 0.52 31.53
C SER A 296 6.76 1.90 31.90
N TRP A 297 6.53 2.90 31.04
CA TRP A 297 6.89 4.31 31.34
C TRP A 297 6.19 4.83 32.60
N LYS A 298 4.94 4.41 32.84
CA LYS A 298 4.19 4.77 34.07
C LYS A 298 4.87 4.27 35.35
N LYS A 299 5.45 3.05 35.31
CA LYS A 299 6.24 2.51 36.44
C LYS A 299 7.56 3.26 36.62
N ALA A 300 8.20 3.70 35.54
CA ALA A 300 9.39 4.55 35.60
C ALA A 300 9.09 5.93 36.23
N ILE A 301 7.99 6.59 35.83
CA ILE A 301 7.49 7.84 36.44
C ILE A 301 7.24 7.66 37.95
N ARG A 302 6.56 6.57 38.34
CA ARG A 302 6.32 6.24 39.75
C ARG A 302 7.63 6.05 40.53
N SER A 303 8.59 5.35 39.92
CA SER A 303 9.92 5.13 40.52
C SER A 303 10.73 6.44 40.62
N ALA A 304 10.49 7.39 39.70
CA ALA A 304 11.08 8.71 39.73
C ALA A 304 10.46 9.64 40.80
N GLY A 305 9.28 9.29 41.35
CA GLY A 305 8.59 10.06 42.38
C GLY A 305 7.93 11.33 41.87
N VAL A 306 7.62 11.40 40.56
CA VAL A 306 6.95 12.57 39.95
C VAL A 306 5.46 12.27 39.68
N PRO A 307 4.57 13.28 39.68
CA PRO A 307 3.16 13.11 39.32
C PRO A 307 3.00 12.52 37.91
N ASN A 308 1.94 11.76 37.66
CA ASN A 308 1.73 11.17 36.33
C ASN A 308 1.00 12.17 35.40
N PRO A 309 1.60 12.61 34.27
CA PRO A 309 1.01 13.64 33.42
C PRO A 309 -0.28 13.20 32.72
N SER A 310 -0.57 11.88 32.67
CA SER A 310 -1.85 11.37 32.17
C SER A 310 -3.04 11.56 33.12
N SER A 311 -2.83 12.13 34.32
CA SER A 311 -3.93 12.52 35.22
C SER A 311 -4.64 13.80 34.79
N GLU A 312 -4.18 14.51 33.76
CA GLU A 312 -4.88 15.68 33.20
C GLU A 312 -6.09 15.29 32.32
N PHE A 313 -6.25 14.02 31.95
CA PHE A 313 -7.48 13.55 31.31
C PHE A 313 -8.51 13.15 32.36
N PRO A 314 -9.74 13.72 32.34
CA PRO A 314 -10.78 13.33 33.28
C PRO A 314 -10.99 11.82 33.26
N ILE A 315 -10.86 11.17 34.42
CA ILE A 315 -11.41 9.82 34.59
C ILE A 315 -12.93 9.97 34.47
N TRP A 316 -13.47 9.62 33.31
CA TRP A 316 -14.90 9.68 33.04
C TRP A 316 -15.61 8.57 33.81
N THR A 317 -16.45 8.96 34.77
CA THR A 317 -17.42 8.11 35.45
C THR A 317 -18.83 8.60 35.11
N LYS A 318 -19.86 7.74 35.31
CA LYS A 318 -21.25 8.15 35.13
C LYS A 318 -21.60 9.42 35.93
N VAL A 319 -21.16 9.46 37.20
CA VAL A 319 -21.34 10.60 38.11
C VAL A 319 -20.69 11.87 37.54
N LYS A 320 -19.43 11.80 37.11
CA LYS A 320 -18.71 12.95 36.56
C LYS A 320 -19.33 13.49 35.26
N ILE A 321 -19.92 12.61 34.44
CA ILE A 321 -20.63 13.03 33.22
C ILE A 321 -21.87 13.84 33.59
N VAL A 322 -22.66 13.37 34.57
CA VAL A 322 -23.85 14.09 35.06
C VAL A 322 -23.46 15.43 35.70
N GLU A 323 -22.43 15.47 36.54
CA GLU A 323 -21.91 16.72 37.13
C GLU A 323 -21.54 17.75 36.05
N GLN A 324 -20.87 17.31 34.98
CA GLN A 324 -20.47 18.20 33.88
C GLN A 324 -21.67 18.68 33.04
N ILE A 325 -22.69 17.85 32.86
CA ILE A 325 -23.95 18.26 32.23
C ILE A 325 -24.66 19.33 33.06
N LEU A 326 -24.77 19.12 34.38
CA LEU A 326 -25.38 20.07 35.30
C LEU A 326 -24.59 21.38 35.42
N SER A 327 -23.26 21.30 35.42
CA SER A 327 -22.39 22.48 35.42
C SER A 327 -22.60 23.34 34.17
N ARG A 328 -22.73 22.72 32.99
CA ARG A 328 -23.08 23.42 31.75
C ARG A 328 -24.49 24.05 31.80
N LEU A 329 -25.45 23.38 32.44
CA LEU A 329 -26.80 23.92 32.65
C LEU A 329 -26.74 25.18 33.53
N GLN A 330 -26.00 25.13 34.64
CA GLN A 330 -25.81 26.27 35.56
C GLN A 330 -25.09 27.45 34.88
N ALA A 331 -24.12 27.16 34.01
CA ALA A 331 -23.42 28.16 33.21
C ALA A 331 -24.25 28.70 32.03
N ASN A 332 -25.50 28.25 31.86
CA ASN A 332 -26.39 28.58 30.75
C ASN A 332 -25.76 28.29 29.37
N GLU A 333 -24.89 27.29 29.30
CA GLU A 333 -24.23 26.86 28.08
C GLU A 333 -25.14 25.95 27.25
N PRO A 334 -24.99 25.94 25.91
CA PRO A 334 -25.82 25.11 25.06
C PRO A 334 -25.62 23.61 25.36
N LEU A 335 -26.73 22.91 25.61
CA LEU A 335 -26.80 21.48 25.92
C LEU A 335 -27.24 20.61 24.73
N TYR A 336 -27.57 21.22 23.59
CA TYR A 336 -27.93 20.44 22.40
C TYR A 336 -26.71 19.71 21.84
N CYS A 337 -26.94 18.48 21.39
CA CYS A 337 -25.87 17.52 21.07
C CYS A 337 -24.80 18.08 20.13
N TYR A 338 -25.19 18.91 19.15
CA TYR A 338 -24.25 19.53 18.21
C TYR A 338 -23.28 20.50 18.90
N ALA A 339 -23.78 21.40 19.76
CA ALA A 339 -22.90 22.33 20.48
C ALA A 339 -21.94 21.59 21.40
N VAL A 340 -22.43 20.61 22.17
CA VAL A 340 -21.59 19.88 23.11
C VAL A 340 -20.56 19.00 22.38
N ALA A 341 -20.92 18.40 21.24
CA ALA A 341 -19.98 17.63 20.42
C ALA A 341 -18.82 18.50 19.89
N HIS A 342 -19.10 19.76 19.54
CA HIS A 342 -18.09 20.69 19.01
C HIS A 342 -17.27 21.38 20.11
N GLN A 343 -17.93 21.85 21.17
CA GLN A 343 -17.28 22.62 22.25
C GLN A 343 -16.60 21.72 23.29
N HIS A 344 -17.15 20.53 23.54
CA HIS A 344 -16.66 19.63 24.58
C HIS A 344 -16.79 18.15 24.18
N SER A 345 -16.13 17.80 23.07
CA SER A 345 -16.19 16.48 22.42
C SER A 345 -15.90 15.30 23.37
N GLN A 346 -15.04 15.49 24.37
CA GLN A 346 -14.72 14.46 25.37
C GLN A 346 -15.92 14.11 26.25
N LEU A 347 -16.72 15.11 26.68
CA LEU A 347 -17.94 14.89 27.47
C LEU A 347 -19.01 14.20 26.63
N TYR A 348 -19.21 14.67 25.40
CA TYR A 348 -20.16 14.06 24.47
C TYR A 348 -19.84 12.59 24.19
N ASN A 349 -18.57 12.28 23.92
CA ASN A 349 -18.14 10.90 23.67
C ASN A 349 -18.21 10.04 24.94
N ALA A 350 -17.90 10.59 26.12
CA ALA A 350 -18.06 9.89 27.39
C ALA A 350 -19.54 9.56 27.66
N ALA A 351 -20.45 10.52 27.50
CA ALA A 351 -21.88 10.31 27.65
C ALA A 351 -22.41 9.21 26.71
N ARG A 352 -22.01 9.22 25.44
CA ARG A 352 -22.34 8.14 24.49
C ARG A 352 -21.80 6.78 24.91
N ARG A 353 -20.59 6.73 25.47
CA ARG A 353 -19.96 5.46 25.89
C ARG A 353 -20.61 4.86 27.14
N TYR A 354 -20.98 5.67 28.12
CA TYR A 354 -21.48 5.20 29.42
C TYR A 354 -23.01 5.11 29.51
N PHE A 355 -23.74 5.90 28.72
CA PHE A 355 -25.20 5.96 28.70
C PHE A 355 -25.79 5.59 27.33
N GLY A 356 -24.96 5.27 26.34
CA GLY A 356 -25.35 4.87 24.98
C GLY A 356 -25.58 6.06 24.04
N ASN A 357 -26.32 7.08 24.49
CA ASN A 357 -26.59 8.29 23.73
C ASN A 357 -26.66 9.54 24.63
N TRP A 358 -26.65 10.74 24.01
CA TRP A 358 -26.66 12.01 24.75
C TRP A 358 -27.99 12.25 25.48
N ASP A 359 -29.11 11.84 24.88
CA ASP A 359 -30.43 12.04 25.45
C ASP A 359 -30.61 11.22 26.74
N SER A 360 -30.12 9.98 26.77
CA SER A 360 -30.07 9.14 27.97
C SER A 360 -29.24 9.76 29.09
N ALA A 361 -28.13 10.42 28.75
CA ALA A 361 -27.30 11.11 29.74
C ALA A 361 -27.99 12.37 30.30
N LEU A 362 -28.78 13.08 29.47
CA LEU A 362 -29.62 14.19 29.92
C LEU A 362 -30.75 13.71 30.83
N THR A 363 -31.43 12.60 30.48
CA THR A 363 -32.47 12.00 31.32
C THR A 363 -31.95 11.60 32.69
N GLU A 364 -30.76 10.98 32.75
CA GLU A 364 -30.08 10.63 34.01
C GLU A 364 -29.63 11.85 34.81
N ALA A 365 -29.38 12.98 34.14
CA ALA A 365 -29.16 14.27 34.80
C ALA A 365 -30.47 15.00 35.19
N GLY A 366 -31.64 14.38 35.00
CA GLY A 366 -32.94 14.97 35.31
C GLY A 366 -33.41 16.03 34.31
N ILE A 367 -32.80 16.10 33.12
CA ILE A 367 -33.11 17.08 32.08
C ILE A 367 -33.92 16.40 30.98
N ASP A 368 -35.12 16.89 30.68
CA ASP A 368 -35.91 16.38 29.56
C ASP A 368 -35.25 16.72 28.21
N PRO A 369 -34.79 15.73 27.43
CA PRO A 369 -34.15 15.96 26.14
C PRO A 369 -35.03 16.68 25.11
N GLN A 370 -36.37 16.63 25.23
CA GLN A 370 -37.26 17.33 24.30
C GLN A 370 -37.21 18.84 24.47
N THR A 371 -37.03 19.33 25.70
CA THR A 371 -36.91 20.78 25.98
C THR A 371 -35.65 21.39 25.35
N ILE A 372 -34.59 20.59 25.18
CA ILE A 372 -33.31 21.00 24.62
C ILE A 372 -33.29 20.95 23.08
N ARG A 373 -34.16 20.12 22.48
CA ARG A 373 -34.27 20.00 21.02
C ARG A 373 -34.97 21.23 20.43
N LYS A 374 -34.19 22.21 19.96
CA LYS A 374 -34.67 23.21 18.98
C LYS A 374 -34.92 22.53 17.63
N ARG A 375 -35.97 21.71 17.51
CA ARG A 375 -36.46 21.23 16.21
C ARG A 375 -37.37 22.30 15.62
N HIS A 376 -36.99 22.88 14.49
CA HIS A 376 -37.99 23.54 13.65
C HIS A 376 -39.07 22.51 13.31
N ARG A 377 -40.35 22.87 13.53
CA ARG A 377 -41.47 22.04 13.11
C ARG A 377 -41.31 21.68 11.62
N PRO A 378 -41.57 20.44 11.20
CA PRO A 378 -41.49 20.07 9.80
C PRO A 378 -42.43 20.96 8.98
N TYR A 379 -41.94 21.47 7.84
CA TYR A 379 -42.76 22.27 6.93
C TYR A 379 -43.98 21.47 6.46
N THR A 380 -45.14 22.13 6.45
CA THR A 380 -46.37 21.63 5.87
C THR A 380 -46.50 22.08 4.41
N LYS A 381 -47.46 21.49 3.68
CA LYS A 381 -47.82 21.91 2.32
C LYS A 381 -48.18 23.40 2.27
N SER A 382 -48.96 23.88 3.25
CA SER A 382 -49.36 25.29 3.37
C SER A 382 -48.16 26.23 3.53
N ASP A 383 -47.20 25.88 4.40
CA ASP A 383 -46.01 26.71 4.64
C ASP A 383 -45.17 26.91 3.36
N ILE A 384 -45.11 25.89 2.50
CA ILE A 384 -44.37 25.96 1.22
C ILE A 384 -45.13 26.83 0.22
N THR A 385 -46.44 26.67 0.10
CA THR A 385 -47.25 27.49 -0.84
C THR A 385 -47.28 28.96 -0.42
N GLU A 386 -47.33 29.23 0.89
CA GLU A 386 -47.29 30.59 1.43
C GLU A 386 -45.93 31.25 1.17
N TYR A 387 -44.83 30.52 1.41
CA TYR A 387 -43.48 31.00 1.06
C TYR A 387 -43.36 31.31 -0.44
N LEU A 388 -43.85 30.43 -1.31
CA LEU A 388 -43.77 30.62 -2.77
C LEU A 388 -44.61 31.81 -3.25
N ARG A 389 -45.77 32.06 -2.65
CA ARG A 389 -46.62 33.23 -2.95
C ARG A 389 -46.01 34.54 -2.48
N ASN A 390 -45.37 34.54 -1.31
CA ASN A 390 -44.77 35.73 -0.71
C ASN A 390 -43.34 36.01 -1.20
N CYS A 391 -42.79 35.16 -2.07
CA CYS A 391 -41.43 35.30 -2.57
C CYS A 391 -41.35 36.35 -3.69
N THR A 392 -40.70 37.46 -3.39
CA THR A 392 -40.60 38.68 -4.24
C THR A 392 -39.49 38.62 -5.31
N LEU A 393 -38.84 37.47 -5.50
CA LEU A 393 -37.75 37.33 -6.48
C LEU A 393 -38.23 37.64 -7.92
N PRO A 394 -37.40 38.34 -8.72
CA PRO A 394 -37.67 38.57 -10.13
C PRO A 394 -37.73 37.26 -10.91
N GLU A 395 -38.50 37.23 -12.01
CA GLU A 395 -38.89 36.00 -12.73
C GLU A 395 -37.71 35.13 -13.18
N ASN A 396 -36.61 35.76 -13.59
CA ASN A 396 -35.38 35.06 -14.01
C ASN A 396 -34.64 34.37 -12.86
N GLU A 397 -34.84 34.82 -11.62
CA GLU A 397 -34.15 34.31 -10.42
C GLU A 397 -35.02 33.37 -9.58
N PHE A 398 -36.35 33.48 -9.70
CA PHE A 398 -37.33 32.67 -8.97
C PHE A 398 -37.28 31.18 -9.36
N ASN A 399 -36.93 30.88 -10.62
CA ASN A 399 -36.83 29.49 -11.08
C ASN A 399 -35.51 28.81 -10.63
N SER A 400 -34.54 29.58 -10.12
CA SER A 400 -33.26 29.04 -9.65
C SER A 400 -33.37 28.55 -8.21
N LEU A 401 -33.25 27.24 -8.02
CA LEU A 401 -33.29 26.57 -6.71
C LEU A 401 -32.25 27.10 -5.70
N ARG A 402 -31.16 27.70 -6.17
CA ARG A 402 -30.08 28.23 -5.32
C ARG A 402 -30.47 29.53 -4.62
N ASN A 403 -31.50 30.22 -5.12
CA ASN A 403 -31.97 31.48 -4.58
C ASN A 403 -33.03 31.31 -3.49
N HIS A 404 -33.33 30.06 -3.10
CA HIS A 404 -34.28 29.72 -2.03
C HIS A 404 -33.56 28.98 -0.89
N PRO A 405 -34.03 29.11 0.37
CA PRO A 405 -33.50 28.36 1.49
C PRO A 405 -33.54 26.86 1.25
N GLU A 406 -32.41 26.19 1.47
CA GLU A 406 -32.26 24.75 1.19
C GLU A 406 -33.28 23.89 1.95
N SER A 407 -33.66 24.31 3.15
CA SER A 407 -34.69 23.65 3.97
C SER A 407 -36.06 23.62 3.28
N ILE A 408 -36.46 24.72 2.63
CA ILE A 408 -37.72 24.86 1.90
C ILE A 408 -37.67 24.07 0.59
N VAL A 409 -36.54 24.12 -0.13
CA VAL A 409 -36.36 23.34 -1.36
C VAL A 409 -36.45 21.84 -1.09
N ARG A 410 -35.81 21.36 -0.02
CA ARG A 410 -35.90 19.94 0.41
C ARG A 410 -37.32 19.57 0.83
N ALA A 411 -38.01 20.45 1.56
CA ALA A 411 -39.39 20.22 1.97
C ALA A 411 -40.36 20.19 0.78
N ALA A 412 -40.22 21.11 -0.17
CA ALA A 412 -41.01 21.18 -1.40
C ALA A 412 -40.86 19.92 -2.26
N ARG A 413 -39.63 19.42 -2.46
CA ARG A 413 -39.40 18.13 -3.14
C ARG A 413 -40.04 16.96 -2.42
N LYS A 414 -39.96 16.93 -1.08
CA LYS A 414 -40.55 15.85 -0.29
C LYS A 414 -42.09 15.84 -0.35
N LEU A 415 -42.73 17.01 -0.33
CA LEU A 415 -44.18 17.14 -0.22
C LEU A 415 -44.93 17.22 -1.56
N TYR A 416 -44.27 17.72 -2.62
CA TYR A 416 -44.84 17.90 -3.96
C TYR A 416 -44.13 17.09 -5.06
N GLY A 417 -43.10 16.32 -4.69
CA GLY A 417 -42.26 15.53 -5.59
C GLY A 417 -41.21 16.37 -6.32
N THR A 418 -41.62 17.48 -6.94
CA THR A 418 -40.72 18.41 -7.64
C THR A 418 -40.99 19.86 -7.26
N TRP A 419 -39.98 20.72 -7.42
CA TRP A 419 -40.12 22.16 -7.19
C TRP A 419 -41.15 22.80 -8.13
N ALA A 420 -41.18 22.36 -9.40
CA ALA A 420 -42.15 22.81 -10.38
C ALA A 420 -43.59 22.48 -9.98
N ASN A 421 -43.83 21.31 -9.36
CA ASN A 421 -45.14 20.94 -8.84
C ASN A 421 -45.54 21.79 -7.62
N ALA A 422 -44.58 22.17 -6.78
CA ALA A 422 -44.84 23.09 -5.67
C ALA A 422 -45.20 24.50 -6.16
N ILE A 423 -44.54 25.01 -7.21
CA ILE A 423 -44.88 26.29 -7.87
C ILE A 423 -46.28 26.24 -8.49
N LYS A 424 -46.59 25.16 -9.23
CA LYS A 424 -47.93 24.93 -9.80
C LYS A 424 -49.00 24.87 -8.72
N ALA A 425 -48.74 24.19 -7.61
CA ALA A 425 -49.68 24.08 -6.49
C ALA A 425 -49.84 25.39 -5.70
N ALA A 426 -48.86 26.28 -5.74
CA ALA A 426 -48.94 27.62 -5.15
C ALA A 426 -49.73 28.60 -6.05
N ASP A 427 -50.07 28.20 -7.27
CA ASP A 427 -50.72 28.99 -8.33
C ASP A 427 -49.92 30.24 -8.73
N VAL A 428 -48.59 30.13 -8.65
CA VAL A 428 -47.67 31.21 -9.04
C VAL A 428 -47.27 31.00 -10.50
N HIS A 429 -47.94 31.69 -11.41
CA HIS A 429 -47.61 31.66 -12.84
C HIS A 429 -46.44 32.59 -13.17
N LYS A 430 -45.21 32.06 -13.11
CA LYS A 430 -44.03 32.67 -13.74
C LYS A 430 -43.48 31.66 -14.75
N LYS A 431 -43.57 31.97 -16.05
CA LYS A 431 -43.26 31.01 -17.12
C LYS A 431 -41.75 30.72 -17.14
N ALA A 432 -41.36 29.46 -17.32
CA ALA A 432 -39.96 29.12 -17.53
C ALA A 432 -39.46 29.75 -18.85
N PRO A 433 -38.29 30.41 -18.90
CA PRO A 433 -37.69 30.79 -20.16
C PRO A 433 -37.33 29.54 -20.97
N LYS A 434 -37.56 29.62 -22.30
CA LYS A 434 -37.27 28.56 -23.27
C LYS A 434 -35.79 28.26 -23.38
#